data_AF-A0A386H108-F1
#
_entry.id   AF-A0A386H108-F1
#
_cell.length_a   1.000
_cell.length_b   1.000
_cell.length_c   1.000
_cell.angle_alpha   90.00
_cell.angle_beta   90.00
_cell.angle_gamma   90.00
#
_symmetry.space_group_name_H-M   'P 1'
#
loop_
_entity.id
_entity.type
_entity.pdbx_description
1 polymer ?
#
loop_
_entity_poly.entity_id
_entity_poly.type
_entity_poly.pdbx_seq_one_letter_code
_entity_poly.pdbx_strand_id
1 'polypeptide(L)'
;MYDENEKYELNNDKKAPEPKKQTSMLSAAFMLFVLPIVCVFLGVFLGGYVAGFMNSYFLAFKIAGGVIGFVLAVVIMRIFDKKAKNDKPDRYYWESM
;
A
#
# COMPACT_ATOMS: atom_id res chain seq x y z
N MET A 1 36.11 31.89 -25.83
CA MET A 1 35.59 30.51 -25.80
C MET A 1 34.88 30.37 -24.48
N TYR A 2 33.55 30.27 -24.49
CA TYR A 2 32.80 29.99 -23.26
C TYR A 2 33.04 28.53 -22.88
N ASP A 3 33.42 28.30 -21.63
CA ASP A 3 33.80 27.00 -21.10
C ASP A 3 32.57 26.08 -21.07
N GLU A 4 32.61 24.95 -21.78
CA GLU A 4 31.51 23.99 -21.80
C GLU A 4 31.17 23.48 -20.40
N ASN A 5 32.15 23.47 -19.49
CA ASN A 5 31.99 23.07 -18.08
C ASN A 5 30.97 23.94 -17.33
N GLU A 6 30.91 25.24 -17.63
CA GLU A 6 29.97 26.18 -17.02
C GLU A 6 28.51 25.90 -17.45
N LYS A 7 28.30 25.38 -18.67
CA LYS A 7 26.97 24.97 -19.14
C LYS A 7 26.46 23.70 -18.48
N TYR A 8 27.34 22.77 -18.11
CA TYR A 8 26.94 21.53 -17.44
C TYR A 8 26.50 21.78 -15.99
N GLU A 9 27.18 22.68 -15.28
CA GLU A 9 26.82 23.05 -13.91
C GLU A 9 25.53 23.87 -13.87
N LEU A 10 25.34 24.83 -14.79
CA LEU A 10 24.12 25.65 -14.87
C LEU A 10 22.87 24.87 -15.31
N ASN A 11 23.03 23.73 -15.99
CA ASN A 11 21.92 22.84 -16.37
C ASN A 11 21.51 21.88 -15.24
N ASN A 12 22.46 21.52 -14.36
CA ASN A 12 22.19 20.59 -13.27
C ASN A 12 21.36 21.26 -12.14
N ASP A 13 21.58 22.56 -11.92
CA ASP A 13 20.79 23.36 -10.96
C ASP A 13 19.35 23.65 -11.43
N LYS A 14 19.07 23.52 -12.73
CA LYS A 14 17.73 23.73 -13.33
C LYS A 14 16.88 22.47 -13.39
N LYS A 15 17.40 21.33 -12.94
CA LYS A 15 16.61 20.10 -12.86
C LYS A 15 15.64 20.25 -11.69
N ALA A 16 14.45 20.78 -12.00
CA ALA A 16 13.35 20.92 -11.06
C ALA A 16 13.18 19.59 -10.29
N PRO A 17 13.07 19.63 -8.95
CA PRO A 17 12.91 18.41 -8.16
C PRO A 17 11.71 17.65 -8.73
N GLU A 18 11.94 16.41 -9.16
CA GLU A 18 10.88 15.59 -9.71
C GLU A 18 9.70 15.59 -8.74
N PRO A 19 8.46 15.86 -9.20
CA PRO A 19 7.30 15.83 -8.32
C PRO A 19 7.17 14.40 -7.83
N LYS A 20 7.68 14.13 -6.61
CA LYS A 20 7.49 12.85 -5.93
C LYS A 20 6.01 12.56 -6.03
N LYS A 21 5.65 11.48 -6.76
CA LYS A 21 4.30 10.92 -6.75
C LYS A 21 3.98 10.74 -5.28
N GLN A 22 3.14 11.62 -4.75
CA GLN A 22 2.75 11.58 -3.36
C GLN A 22 1.84 10.37 -3.25
N THR A 23 2.43 9.19 -3.03
CA THR A 23 1.69 8.09 -2.43
C THR A 23 1.09 8.69 -1.18
N SER A 24 -0.20 9.00 -1.20
CA SER A 24 -0.78 9.86 -0.18
C SER A 24 -0.47 9.21 1.16
N MET A 25 0.28 9.88 2.02
CA MET A 25 0.65 9.35 3.34
C MET A 25 -0.59 8.86 4.11
N LEU A 26 -1.73 9.50 3.82
CA LEU A 26 -3.07 9.11 4.25
C LEU A 26 -3.49 7.69 3.80
N SER A 27 -3.26 7.30 2.54
CA SER A 27 -3.62 5.97 2.04
C SER A 27 -2.75 4.87 2.66
N ALA A 28 -1.46 5.15 2.87
CA ALA A 28 -0.55 4.27 3.59
C ALA A 28 -0.99 4.10 5.05
N ALA A 29 -1.31 5.19 5.74
CA ALA A 29 -1.80 5.15 7.12
C ALA A 29 -3.13 4.38 7.23
N PHE A 30 -4.06 4.57 6.28
CA PHE A 30 -5.32 3.83 6.24
C PHE A 30 -5.10 2.32 6.08
N MET A 31 -4.18 1.91 5.21
CA MET A 31 -3.83 0.49 5.04
C MET A 31 -3.18 -0.14 6.27
N LEU A 32 -2.34 0.61 6.99
CA LEU A 32 -1.65 0.09 8.17
C LEU A 32 -2.56 0.03 9.40
N PHE A 33 -3.51 0.96 9.54
CA PHE A 33 -4.40 1.02 10.71
C PHE A 33 -5.78 0.42 10.47
N VAL A 34 -6.50 0.89 9.45
CA VAL A 34 -7.93 0.58 9.31
C VAL A 34 -8.15 -0.80 8.71
N LEU A 35 -7.38 -1.16 7.68
CA LEU A 35 -7.52 -2.45 6.99
C LEU A 35 -7.40 -3.66 7.93
N PRO A 36 -6.38 -3.78 8.81
CA PRO A 36 -6.30 -4.92 9.72
C PRO A 36 -7.47 -4.98 10.70
N ILE A 37 -7.95 -3.83 11.20
CA ILE A 37 -9.11 -3.78 12.10
C ILE A 37 -10.36 -4.32 11.38
N VAL A 38 -10.62 -3.85 10.16
CA VAL A 38 -11.77 -4.28 9.35
C VAL A 38 -11.66 -5.76 9.00
N CYS A 39 -10.49 -6.25 8.59
CA CYS A 39 -10.27 -7.65 8.26
C CYS A 39 -10.49 -8.59 9.46
N VAL A 40 -10.00 -8.23 10.65
CA VAL A 40 -10.26 -9.01 11.87
C VAL A 40 -11.74 -9.00 12.21
N PHE A 41 -12.40 -7.84 12.14
CA PHE A 41 -13.83 -7.72 12.40
C PHE A 41 -14.66 -8.61 11.47
N LEU A 42 -14.39 -8.55 10.17
CA LEU A 42 -15.04 -9.39 9.17
C LEU A 42 -14.73 -10.87 9.38
N GLY A 43 -13.48 -11.21 9.72
CA GLY A 43 -13.07 -12.57 10.03
C GLY A 43 -13.84 -13.17 11.21
N VAL A 44 -13.97 -12.42 12.31
CA VAL A 44 -14.76 -12.84 13.48
C VAL A 44 -16.23 -12.96 13.13
N PHE A 45 -16.79 -12.02 12.36
CA PHE A 45 -18.19 -12.03 11.95
C PHE A 45 -18.51 -13.25 11.08
N LEU A 46 -17.71 -13.50 10.05
CA LEU A 46 -17.83 -14.67 9.17
C LEU A 46 -17.60 -15.97 9.93
N GLY A 47 -16.62 -16.02 10.82
CA GLY A 47 -16.37 -17.18 11.69
C GLY A 47 -17.59 -17.51 12.56
N GLY A 48 -18.19 -16.50 13.19
CA GLY A 48 -19.42 -16.68 13.97
C GLY A 48 -20.62 -17.11 13.12
N TYR A 49 -20.77 -16.55 11.92
CA TYR A 49 -21.83 -16.93 10.98
C TYR A 49 -21.72 -18.41 10.60
N VAL A 50 -20.53 -18.88 10.21
CA VAL A 50 -20.28 -20.28 9.87
C VAL A 50 -20.45 -21.21 11.07
N ALA A 51 -20.05 -20.78 12.26
CA ALA A 51 -20.23 -21.56 13.50
C ALA A 51 -21.71 -21.87 13.79
N GLY A 52 -22.59 -20.92 13.49
CA GLY A 52 -24.04 -21.08 13.65
C GLY A 52 -24.63 -22.21 12.79
N PHE A 53 -24.06 -22.47 11.61
CA PHE A 53 -24.49 -23.59 10.76
C PHE A 53 -23.99 -24.95 11.25
N MET A 54 -22.84 -24.99 11.92
CA MET A 54 -22.20 -26.26 12.29
C MET A 54 -22.57 -26.76 13.69
N ASN A 55 -23.46 -26.05 14.41
CA ASN A 55 -23.83 -26.31 15.81
C ASN A 55 -22.61 -26.60 16.71
N SER A 56 -21.51 -25.92 16.38
CA SER A 56 -20.18 -26.16 16.95
C SER A 56 -19.83 -25.04 17.93
N TYR A 57 -18.68 -25.15 18.59
CA TYR A 57 -18.25 -24.16 19.59
C TYR A 57 -18.12 -22.75 18.99
N PHE A 58 -19.15 -21.92 19.19
CA PHE A 58 -19.30 -20.59 18.60
C PHE A 58 -18.11 -19.68 18.89
N LEU A 59 -17.49 -19.83 20.06
CA LEU A 59 -16.30 -19.09 20.47
C LEU A 59 -15.06 -19.46 19.63
N ALA A 60 -14.83 -20.75 19.40
CA ALA A 60 -13.64 -21.25 18.71
C ALA A 60 -13.61 -20.77 17.25
N PHE A 61 -14.76 -20.81 16.56
CA PHE A 61 -14.87 -20.34 15.19
C PHE A 61 -14.73 -18.82 15.05
N LYS A 62 -15.21 -18.04 16.02
CA LYS A 62 -14.99 -16.59 16.05
C LYS A 62 -13.51 -16.26 16.20
N ILE A 63 -12.80 -16.94 17.10
CA ILE A 63 -11.35 -16.77 17.29
C ILE A 63 -10.60 -17.19 16.01
N ALA A 64 -10.90 -18.37 15.47
CA ALA A 64 -10.27 -18.87 14.25
C ALA A 64 -10.51 -17.92 13.06
N GLY A 65 -11.74 -17.44 12.89
CA GLY A 65 -12.10 -16.46 11.87
C GLY A 65 -11.33 -15.13 12.03
N GLY A 66 -11.18 -14.64 13.26
CA GLY A 66 -10.36 -13.45 13.55
C GLY A 66 -8.88 -13.64 13.22
N VAL A 67 -8.30 -14.79 13.57
CA VAL A 67 -6.90 -15.13 13.23
C VAL A 67 -6.71 -15.20 11.72
N ILE A 68 -7.63 -15.87 11.01
CA ILE A 68 -7.61 -15.95 9.54
C ILE A 68 -7.73 -14.55 8.92
N GLY A 69 -8.64 -13.72 9.43
CA GLY A 69 -8.81 -12.32 9.02
C GLY A 69 -7.54 -11.49 9.22
N PHE A 70 -6.85 -11.67 10.35
CA PHE A 70 -5.58 -11.00 10.62
C PHE A 70 -4.48 -11.43 9.64
N VAL A 71 -4.33 -12.73 9.38
CA VAL A 71 -3.36 -13.24 8.41
C VAL A 71 -3.63 -12.70 7.01
N LEU A 72 -4.90 -12.65 6.59
CA LEU A 72 -5.32 -12.03 5.34
C LEU A 72 -4.91 -10.56 5.26
N ALA A 73 -5.10 -9.78 6.34
CA ALA A 73 -4.67 -8.38 6.38
C ALA A 73 -3.16 -8.22 6.14
N VAL A 74 -2.34 -9.07 6.77
CA VAL A 74 -0.88 -9.06 6.58
C VAL A 74 -0.50 -9.39 5.13
N VAL A 75 -1.17 -10.37 4.52
CA VAL A 75 -0.95 -10.73 3.10
C VAL A 75 -1.31 -9.57 2.18
N ILE A 76 -2.45 -8.92 2.40
CA ILE A 76 -2.89 -7.76 1.61
C ILE A 76 -1.88 -6.61 1.75
N MET A 77 -1.45 -6.30 2.98
CA MET A 77 -0.42 -5.27 3.22
C MET A 77 0.88 -5.58 2.47
N ARG A 78 1.35 -6.83 2.49
CA ARG A 78 2.54 -7.27 1.74
C ARG A 78 2.41 -7.06 0.23
N ILE A 79 1.23 -7.30 -0.33
CA ILE A 79 0.97 -7.13 -1.77
C ILE A 79 0.90 -5.65 -2.13
N PHE A 80 0.25 -4.83 -1.29
CA PHE A 80 0.16 -3.39 -1.50
C PHE A 80 1.51 -2.70 -1.42
N ASP A 81 2.32 -3.07 -0.43
CA ASP A 81 3.70 -2.57 -0.29
C ASP A 81 4.54 -2.88 -1.55
N LYS A 82 4.41 -4.09 -2.12
CA LYS A 82 5.04 -4.45 -3.40
C LYS A 82 4.54 -3.61 -4.58
N LYS A 83 3.25 -3.31 -4.66
CA LYS A 83 2.68 -2.49 -5.74
C LYS A 83 3.15 -1.05 -5.64
N ALA A 84 3.20 -0.48 -4.45
CA ALA A 84 3.71 0.87 -4.21
C ALA A 84 5.17 1.02 -4.67
N LYS A 85 6.00 -0.02 -4.49
CA LYS A 85 7.40 0.00 -4.92
C LYS A 85 7.60 -0.01 -6.45
N ASN A 86 6.60 -0.48 -7.22
CA ASN A 86 6.67 -0.60 -8.67
C ASN A 86 6.01 0.57 -9.42
N ASP A 87 5.47 1.56 -8.70
CA ASP A 87 4.97 2.80 -9.29
C ASP A 87 6.17 3.66 -9.71
N LYS A 88 6.84 3.25 -10.79
CA LYS A 88 7.90 4.02 -11.43
C LYS A 88 7.28 5.35 -11.88
N PRO A 89 7.94 6.49 -11.66
CA PRO A 89 7.45 7.75 -12.19
C PRO A 89 7.34 7.59 -13.70
N ASP A 90 6.12 7.72 -14.21
CA ASP A 90 5.87 7.72 -15.64
C ASP A 90 6.76 8.81 -16.23
N ARG A 91 7.76 8.41 -17.02
CA ARG A 91 8.64 9.36 -17.69
C ARG A 91 7.77 10.22 -18.59
N TYR A 92 7.61 11.49 -18.22
CA TYR A 92 6.90 12.45 -19.03
C TYR A 92 7.64 12.65 -20.36
N TYR A 93 6.97 12.38 -21.48
CA TYR A 93 7.46 12.55 -22.85
C TYR A 93 7.43 14.03 -23.29
N TRP A 94 8.10 14.91 -22.56
CA TRP A 94 8.31 16.30 -23.01
C TRP A 94 9.67 16.50 -23.70
N GLU A 95 10.51 15.46 -23.79
CA GLU A 95 11.81 15.52 -24.49
C GLU A 95 11.70 15.34 -26.02
N SER A 96 10.50 15.34 -26.60
CA SER A 96 10.27 15.14 -28.04
C SER A 96 9.52 16.28 -28.75
N MET A 97 9.48 17.49 -28.17
CA MET A 97 9.05 18.74 -28.82
C MET A 97 10.16 19.78 -28.71
#